data_AF-A0A916UYC2-F1
#
_entry.id   AF-A0A916UYC2-F1
#
_cell.length_a   1.000
_cell.length_b   1.000
_cell.length_c   1.000
_cell.angle_alpha   90.00
_cell.angle_beta   90.00
_cell.angle_gamma   90.00
#
_symmetry.space_group_name_H-M   'P 1'
#
loop_
_entity.id
_entity.type
_entity.pdbx_description
1 polymer ?
#
loop_
_entity_poly.entity_id
_entity_poly.type
_entity_poly.pdbx_seq_one_letter_code
_entity_poly.pdbx_strand_id
1 'polypeptide(L)' 'MGSKEAALDDAVAQLVSVLGLPARLRDAGVRRDNLPHIAEVALRDAWVQANPRPIPDVQTLGALLECAW' A
#
# COMPACT_ATOMS: atom_id res chain seq x y z
N MET A 1 6.54 5.12 23.05
CA MET A 1 5.73 6.34 23.31
C MET A 1 5.81 7.19 22.07
N GLY A 2 4.68 7.46 21.41
CA GLY A 2 4.65 8.28 20.19
C GLY A 2 5.18 9.68 20.51
N SER A 3 6.21 10.12 19.80
CA SER A 3 6.69 11.49 19.84
C SER A 3 5.59 12.41 19.30
N LYS A 4 5.28 13.46 20.04
CA LYS A 4 4.12 14.34 19.83
C LYS A 4 4.23 15.25 18.58
N GLU A 5 5.29 15.09 17.78
CA GLU A 5 5.70 16.03 16.73
C GLU A 5 6.00 15.36 15.37
N ALA A 6 6.03 14.03 15.29
CA ALA A 6 6.27 13.35 14.01
C ALA A 6 4.99 13.35 13.16
N ALA A 7 5.13 13.56 11.85
CA ALA A 7 4.04 13.32 10.93
C ALA A 7 3.58 11.86 11.03
N LEU A 8 2.28 11.60 10.87
CA LEU A 8 1.72 10.26 11.13
C LEU A 8 2.33 9.19 10.21
N ASP A 9 2.58 9.55 8.97
CA ASP A 9 3.28 8.73 7.97
C ASP A 9 4.71 8.38 8.40
N ASP A 10 5.46 9.35 8.94
CA ASP A 10 6.80 9.10 9.48
C ASP A 10 6.76 8.12 10.67
N ALA A 11 5.79 8.29 11.57
CA ALA A 11 5.63 7.41 12.72
C ALA A 11 5.30 5.96 12.31
N VAL A 12 4.46 5.79 11.29
CA VAL A 12 4.14 4.46 10.74
C VAL A 12 5.37 3.85 10.04
N ALA A 13 6.08 4.63 9.23
CA ALA A 13 7.29 4.16 8.55
C ALA A 13 8.37 3.72 9.54
N GLN A 14 8.56 4.48 10.63
CA GLN A 14 9.49 4.12 11.70
C GLN A 14 9.09 2.82 12.39
N LEU A 15 7.79 2.62 12.67
CA LEU A 15 7.31 1.38 13.26
C LEU A 15 7.58 0.17 12.37
N VAL A 16 7.27 0.26 11.07
CA VAL A 16 7.55 -0.79 10.07
C VAL A 16 9.04 -1.13 10.06
N SER A 17 9.90 -0.11 10.10
CA SER A 17 11.36 -0.29 10.15
C SER A 17 11.84 -0.96 11.44
N VAL A 18 11.32 -0.59 12.61
CA VAL A 18 11.72 -1.18 13.90
C VAL A 18 11.34 -2.65 13.99
N LEU A 19 10.23 -3.04 13.37
CA LEU A 19 9.78 -4.43 13.29
C LEU A 19 10.55 -5.25 12.24
N GLY A 20 11.42 -4.63 11.45
CA GLY A 20 12.17 -5.29 10.38
C GLY A 20 11.30 -5.78 9.23
N LEU A 21 10.14 -5.14 9.01
CA LEU A 21 9.21 -5.48 7.93
C LEU A 21 9.66 -4.85 6.61
N PRO A 22 9.37 -5.49 5.46
CA PRO A 22 9.66 -4.90 4.15
C PRO A 22 8.87 -3.61 3.94
N ALA A 23 9.54 -2.56 3.46
CA ALA A 23 8.93 -1.26 3.19
C ALA A 23 8.33 -1.16 1.78
N ARG A 24 8.64 -2.12 0.89
CA ARG A 24 8.14 -2.18 -0.49
C ARG A 24 7.66 -3.57 -0.86
N LEU A 25 6.75 -3.63 -1.83
CA LEU A 25 6.22 -4.89 -2.34
C LEU A 25 7.30 -5.79 -2.95
N ARG A 26 8.29 -5.21 -3.65
CA ARG A 26 9.41 -5.99 -4.22
C ARG A 26 10.26 -6.68 -3.16
N ASP A 27 10.42 -6.07 -1.99
CA ASP A 27 11.21 -6.59 -0.88
C ASP A 27 10.51 -7.79 -0.22
N ALA A 28 9.18 -7.88 -0.38
CA ALA A 28 8.36 -9.03 0.01
C ALA A 28 8.23 -10.10 -1.10
N GLY A 29 8.93 -9.96 -2.23
CA GLY A 29 8.93 -10.92 -3.33
C GLY A 29 7.79 -10.76 -4.34
N VAL A 30 7.06 -9.64 -4.32
CA VAL A 30 6.02 -9.35 -5.32
C VAL A 30 6.65 -9.01 -6.66
N ARG A 31 6.34 -9.81 -7.69
CA ARG A 31 6.78 -9.53 -9.06
C ARG A 31 6.01 -8.34 -9.63
N ARG A 32 6.73 -7.43 -10.29
CA ARG A 32 6.13 -6.25 -10.93
C ARG A 32 5.05 -6.61 -11.95
N ASP A 33 5.27 -7.68 -12.71
CA ASP A 33 4.33 -8.14 -13.73
C ASP A 33 2.99 -8.64 -13.16
N ASN A 34 2.93 -8.91 -11.85
CA ASN A 34 1.68 -9.30 -11.19
C ASN A 34 0.82 -8.08 -10.80
N LEU A 35 1.36 -6.86 -10.78
CA LEU A 35 0.64 -5.67 -10.29
C LEU A 35 -0.68 -5.41 -11.06
N PRO A 36 -0.75 -5.53 -12.40
CA PRO A 36 -2.02 -5.35 -13.12
C PRO A 36 -3.09 -6.34 -12.66
N HIS A 37 -2.73 -7.61 -12.50
CA HIS A 37 -3.66 -8.64 -12.06
C HIS A 37 -4.13 -8.40 -10.61
N ILE A 38 -3.22 -7.99 -9.72
CA ILE A 38 -3.56 -7.64 -8.34
C ILE A 38 -4.57 -6.49 -8.32
N ALA A 39 -4.37 -5.45 -9.13
CA ALA A 39 -5.30 -4.32 -9.22
C ALA A 39 -6.70 -4.74 -9.70
N GLU A 40 -6.80 -5.61 -10.70
CA GLU A 40 -8.08 -6.13 -11.21
C GLU A 40 -8.86 -6.93 -10.17
N VAL A 41 -8.17 -7.77 -9.40
CA VAL A 41 -8.78 -8.60 -8.35
C VAL A 41 -9.17 -7.72 -7.16
N ALA A 42 -8.29 -6.84 -6.72
CA ALA A 42 -8.51 -6.00 -5.55
C ALA A 42 -9.65 -4.99 -5.75
N LEU A 43 -9.88 -4.47 -6.96
CA LEU A 43 -10.99 -3.54 -7.23
C LEU A 43 -12.37 -4.19 -6.99
N ARG A 44 -12.46 -5.52 -7.05
CA ARG A 44 -13.70 -6.28 -6.78
C ARG A 44 -13.86 -6.62 -5.29
N ASP A 45 -12.87 -6.32 -4.47
CA ASP A 45 -12.89 -6.58 -3.04
C ASP A 45 -13.79 -5.55 -2.32
N ALA A 46 -14.71 -6.04 -1.49
CA ALA A 46 -15.63 -5.21 -0.73
C ALA A 46 -14.90 -4.23 0.21
N TRP A 47 -13.71 -4.58 0.71
CA TRP A 47 -12.91 -3.72 1.57
C TRP A 47 -12.26 -2.56 0.81
N VAL A 48 -11.88 -2.77 -0.45
CA VAL A 48 -11.39 -1.69 -1.32
C VAL A 48 -12.52 -0.73 -1.67
N GLN A 49 -13.73 -1.24 -1.88
CA GLN A 49 -14.93 -0.42 -2.15
C GLN A 49 -15.37 0.40 -0.93
N ALA A 50 -15.15 -0.11 0.28
CA ALA A 50 -15.45 0.59 1.52
C ALA A 50 -14.40 1.65 1.91
N ASN A 51 -13.34 1.83 1.11
CA ASN A 51 -12.28 2.80 1.41
C ASN A 51 -12.85 4.23 1.44
N PRO A 52 -12.57 5.04 2.50
CA PRO A 52 -13.11 6.39 2.63
C PRO A 52 -12.69 7.34 1.50
N ARG A 53 -11.61 7.00 0.79
CA ARG A 53 -11.24 7.60 -0.49
C ARG A 53 -11.60 6.62 -1.61
N PRO A 54 -12.68 6.86 -2.39
CA PRO A 54 -13.08 5.97 -3.46
C PRO A 54 -11.95 5.71 -4.47
N ILE A 55 -11.81 4.46 -4.89
CA ILE A 55 -10.88 4.02 -5.93
C ILE A 55 -11.74 3.55 -7.12
N PRO A 56 -11.92 4.39 -8.16
CA PRO A 56 -12.95 4.16 -9.17
C PRO A 56 -12.57 3.15 -10.25
N ASP A 57 -11.27 2.92 -10.47
CA ASP A 57 -10.78 2.10 -11.58
C ASP A 57 -9.45 1.41 -11.25
N VAL A 58 -9.14 0.41 -12.10
CA VAL A 58 -7.91 -0.38 -12.02
C VAL A 58 -6.66 0.49 -12.20
N GLN A 59 -6.77 1.61 -12.91
CA GLN A 59 -5.64 2.47 -13.26
C GLN A 59 -5.19 3.29 -12.04
N THR A 60 -6.15 3.79 -11.26
CA THR A 60 -5.92 4.47 -9.99
C THR A 60 -5.26 3.52 -8.99
N LEU A 61 -5.77 2.29 -8.88
CA LEU A 61 -5.19 1.29 -7.98
C LEU A 61 -3.80 0.83 -8.45
N GLY A 62 -3.63 0.63 -9.76
CA GLY A 62 -2.35 0.27 -10.37
C GLY A 62 -1.27 1.32 -10.11
N ALA A 63 -1.58 2.61 -10.25
CA ALA A 63 -0.67 3.69 -9.93
C ALA A 63 -0.25 3.69 -8.44
N LEU A 64 -1.18 3.37 -7.53
CA LEU A 64 -0.86 3.24 -6.10
C LEU A 64 0.06 2.04 -5.83
N LEU A 65 -0.21 0.89 -6.47
CA LEU A 65 0.64 -0.30 -6.36
C LEU A 65 2.05 -0.05 -6.91
N GLU A 66 2.18 0.70 -8.00
CA GLU A 66 3.50 1.09 -8.55
C GLU A 66 4.27 2.01 -7.60
N CYS A 67 3.60 2.93 -6.89
CA CYS A 67 4.26 3.76 -5.88
C CYS A 67 4.79 2.93 -4.69
N ALA A 68 4.12 1.82 -4.36
CA ALA A 68 4.47 0.94 -3.25
C ALA A 68 5.46 -0.19 -3.64
N TRP A 69 5.80 -0.31 -4.92
CA TRP A 69 6.68 -1.37 -5.44
C TRP A 69 8.17 -1.04 -5.29
#